data_AF-A0A920T255-F1
#
_entry.id   AF-A0A920T255-F1
#
_cell.length_a   1.000
_cell.length_b   1.000
_cell.length_c   1.000
_cell.angle_alpha   90.00
_cell.angle_beta   90.00
_cell.angle_gamma   90.00
#
_symmetry.space_group_name_H-M   'P 1'
#
loop_
_entity.id
_entity.type
_entity.pdbx_description
1 polymer ?
#
loop_
_entity_poly.entity_id
_entity_poly.type
_entity_poly.pdbx_seq_one_letter_code
_entity_poly.pdbx_strand_id
1 'polypeptide(L)' 'MVEWIFFILRAFIEALKGAEPILDVYDAASMSVVSPLSEKSIRLGSAAVKVPDFTRGKWKDNAPIFGTNDYI' A
#
# COMPACT_ATOMS: atom_id res chain seq x y z
N MET A 1 15.59 -2.00 16.08
CA MET A 1 14.14 -2.32 15.91
C MET A 1 13.24 -1.08 16.00
N VAL A 2 13.69 0.02 16.62
CA VAL A 2 12.93 1.29 16.71
C VAL A 2 13.10 2.20 15.49
N GLU A 3 14.17 2.02 14.72
CA GLU A 3 14.49 2.86 13.55
C GLU A 3 13.40 2.85 12.46
N TRP A 4 12.75 1.71 12.22
CA TRP A 4 11.77 1.59 11.12
C TRP A 4 10.47 2.35 11.37
N ILE A 5 10.00 2.42 12.62
CA ILE A 5 8.77 3.16 12.95
C ILE A 5 8.99 4.67 12.77
N PHE A 6 10.23 5.13 12.99
CA PHE A 6 10.60 6.53 12.87
C PHE A 6 10.43 7.03 11.43
N PHE A 7 10.93 6.29 10.45
CA PHE A 7 10.81 6.67 9.03
C PHE A 7 9.35 6.72 8.56
N ILE A 8 8.55 5.72 8.94
CA ILE A 8 7.13 5.66 8.56
C ILE A 8 6.35 6.82 9.21
N LEU A 9 6.58 7.08 10.51
CA LEU A 9 5.90 8.15 11.23
C LEU A 9 6.31 9.52 10.69
N ARG A 10 7.60 9.73 10.39
CA ARG A 10 8.10 10.97 9.78
C ARG A 10 7.46 11.20 8.42
N ALA A 11 7.45 10.18 7.56
CA ALA A 11 6.83 10.28 6.24
C ALA A 11 5.34 10.65 6.33
N PHE A 12 4.62 10.08 7.31
CA PHE A 12 3.23 10.45 7.58
C PHE A 12 3.09 11.92 8.02
N ILE A 13 3.94 12.40 8.93
CA ILE A 13 3.92 13.80 9.38
C ILE A 13 4.25 14.76 8.22
N GLU A 14 5.22 14.46 7.38
CA GLU A 14 5.56 15.30 6.22
C GLU A 14 4.43 15.32 5.18
N ALA A 15 3.72 14.20 4.99
CA ALA A 15 2.52 14.18 4.15
C ALA A 15 1.41 15.11 4.70
N LEU A 16 1.22 15.15 6.03
CA LEU A 16 0.29 16.11 6.67
C LEU A 16 0.73 17.58 6.48
N LYS A 17 2.02 17.83 6.26
CA LYS A 17 2.59 19.17 5.99
C LYS A 17 2.52 19.55 4.50
N GLY A 18 2.00 18.68 3.64
CA GLY A 18 1.79 18.94 2.21
C GLY A 18 2.77 18.23 1.27
N ALA A 19 3.66 17.37 1.79
CA ALA A 19 4.41 16.45 0.94
C ALA A 19 3.46 15.42 0.31
N GLU A 20 3.84 14.88 -0.84
CA GLU A 20 3.06 13.80 -1.46
C GLU A 20 3.12 12.54 -0.58
N PRO A 21 1.97 11.92 -0.25
CA PRO A 21 1.95 10.69 0.51
C PRO A 21 2.64 9.56 -0.27
N ILE A 22 3.66 8.96 0.34
CA ILE A 22 4.40 7.83 -0.23
C ILE A 22 3.65 6.50 -0.20
N LEU A 23 2.58 6.42 0.60
CA LEU A 23 1.61 5.33 0.61
C LEU A 23 0.22 5.97 0.57
N ASP A 24 -0.55 5.62 -0.45
CA ASP A 24 -1.89 6.16 -0.66
C ASP A 24 -3.00 5.18 -0.22
N VAL A 25 -4.25 5.59 -0.46
CA VAL A 25 -5.43 4.77 -0.10
C VAL A 25 -5.51 3.46 -0.90
N TYR A 26 -4.98 3.43 -2.12
CA TYR A 26 -5.01 2.25 -2.98
C TYR A 26 -3.95 1.24 -2.56
N ASP A 27 -2.79 1.70 -2.09
CA ASP A 27 -1.78 0.84 -1.46
C ASP A 27 -2.36 0.18 -0.19
N ALA A 28 -2.98 0.98 0.67
CA ALA A 28 -3.61 0.49 1.90
C ALA A 28 -4.72 -0.53 1.61
N ALA A 29 -5.56 -0.29 0.59
CA ALA A 29 -6.59 -1.21 0.16
C ALA A 29 -6.01 -2.51 -0.41
N SER A 30 -4.94 -2.41 -1.22
CA SER A 30 -4.25 -3.56 -1.83
C SER A 30 -3.57 -4.45 -0.80
N MET A 31 -3.00 -3.87 0.26
CA MET A 31 -2.47 -4.63 1.39
C MET A 31 -3.57 -5.26 2.24
N SER A 32 -4.64 -4.50 2.52
CA SER A 32 -5.72 -4.93 3.41
C SER A 32 -6.61 -6.02 2.80
N VAL A 33 -6.76 -6.06 1.47
CA VAL A 33 -7.61 -7.04 0.78
C VAL A 33 -7.07 -8.47 0.87
N VAL A 34 -5.79 -8.65 1.24
CA VAL A 34 -5.15 -9.96 1.34
C VAL A 34 -5.87 -10.85 2.35
N SER A 35 -6.25 -10.33 3.52
CA SER A 35 -6.97 -11.12 4.54
C SER A 35 -8.30 -11.71 4.03
N PRO A 36 -9.29 -10.92 3.58
CA PRO A 36 -10.58 -11.46 3.14
C PRO A 36 -10.46 -12.34 1.88
N LEU A 37 -9.51 -12.07 0.98
CA LEU A 37 -9.29 -12.93 -0.19
C LEU A 37 -8.62 -14.25 0.18
N SER A 38 -7.73 -14.25 1.17
CA SER A 38 -7.12 -15.48 1.70
C SER A 38 -8.19 -16.37 2.33
N GLU A 39 -9.07 -15.79 3.15
CA GLU A 39 -10.22 -16.52 3.71
C GLU A 39 -11.15 -17.08 2.61
N LYS A 40 -11.35 -16.32 1.52
CA LYS A 40 -12.10 -16.80 0.35
C LYS A 40 -11.38 -17.94 -0.36
N SER A 41 -10.08 -17.85 -0.57
CA SER A 41 -9.26 -18.89 -1.20
C SER A 41 -9.30 -20.19 -0.41
N ILE A 42 -9.13 -20.11 0.92
CA ILE A 42 -9.21 -21.27 1.82
C ILE A 42 -10.58 -21.96 1.70
N ARG A 43 -11.67 -21.19 1.70
CA ARG A 43 -13.03 -21.72 1.51
C ARG A 43 -13.27 -22.40 0.16
N LEU A 44 -12.50 -22.03 -0.85
CA LEU A 44 -12.57 -22.61 -2.21
C LEU A 44 -11.54 -23.73 -2.41
N GLY A 45 -10.97 -24.30 -1.35
CA GLY A 45 -9.99 -25.38 -1.46
C GLY A 45 -8.63 -24.91 -1.95
N SER A 46 -8.18 -23.75 -1.46
CA SER A 46 -6.92 -23.10 -1.87
C SER A 46 -6.90 -22.68 -3.34
N ALA A 47 -8.07 -22.44 -3.93
CA ALA A 47 -8.18 -21.95 -5.30
C ALA A 47 -7.66 -20.52 -5.44
N ALA A 48 -7.13 -20.20 -6.62
CA ALA A 48 -6.72 -18.84 -6.96
C ALA A 48 -7.94 -17.89 -6.96
N VAL A 49 -7.79 -16.74 -6.29
CA VAL A 49 -8.81 -15.69 -6.22
C VAL A 49 -8.27 -14.42 -6.84
N LYS A 50 -9.04 -13.80 -7.72
CA LYS A 50 -8.65 -12.54 -8.39
C LYS A 50 -8.62 -11.38 -7.39
N VAL A 51 -7.50 -10.66 -7.36
CA VAL A 51 -7.35 -9.41 -6.61
C VAL A 51 -8.01 -8.26 -7.40
N PRO A 52 -8.86 -7.43 -6.77
CA PRO A 52 -9.41 -6.25 -7.41
C PRO A 52 -8.33 -5.21 -7.75
N ASP A 53 -8.46 -4.56 -8.89
CA ASP A 53 -7.68 -3.36 -9.21
C ASP A 53 -8.39 -2.13 -8.65
N PHE A 54 -7.94 -1.66 -7.48
CA PHE A 54 -8.52 -0.50 -6.81
C PHE A 54 -8.21 0.82 -7.52
N THR A 55 -7.13 0.87 -8.29
CA THR A 55 -6.68 2.07 -9.02
C THR A 55 -7.39 2.26 -10.36
N ARG A 56 -8.15 1.24 -10.81
CA ARG A 56 -8.83 1.20 -12.11
C ARG A 56 -7.87 1.39 -13.29
N GLY A 57 -6.73 0.69 -13.24
CA GLY A 57 -5.71 0.68 -14.28
C GLY A 57 -4.64 1.77 -14.15
N LYS A 58 -4.81 2.75 -13.26
CA LYS A 58 -3.83 3.84 -13.06
C LYS A 58 -2.48 3.35 -12.57
N TRP A 59 -2.43 2.23 -11.85
CA TRP A 59 -1.19 1.60 -11.40
C TRP A 59 -0.16 1.35 -12.50
N LYS A 60 -0.58 1.26 -13.76
CA LYS A 60 0.30 1.01 -14.92
C LYS A 60 1.19 2.20 -15.28
N ASP A 61 0.70 3.41 -15.02
CA ASP A 61 1.36 4.66 -15.41
C ASP A 61 1.92 5.42 -14.20
N ASN A 62 1.57 5.01 -12.98
CA ASN A 62 2.06 5.62 -11.75
C ASN A 62 3.57 5.43 -11.61
N ALA A 63 4.31 6.52 -11.39
CA ALA A 63 5.73 6.47 -11.09
C ALA A 63 5.98 5.93 -9.67
N PRO A 64 7.02 5.12 -9.44
CA PRO A 64 7.41 4.72 -8.09
C PRO A 64 8.05 5.90 -7.35
N ILE A 65 7.44 6.31 -6.24
CA ILE A 65 7.86 7.48 -5.43
C ILE A 65 8.42 7.11 -4.04
N PHE A 66 8.45 5.83 -3.69
CA PHE A 66 8.96 5.39 -2.39
C PHE A 66 10.50 5.50 -2.33
N GLY A 67 11.02 6.22 -1.33
CA GLY A 67 12.48 6.37 -1.12
C GLY A 67 13.19 7.25 -2.15
N THR A 68 12.45 8.09 -2.91
CA THR A 68 13.04 8.99 -3.91
C THR A 68 13.35 10.39 -3.37
N ASN A 69 13.12 10.63 -2.08
CA ASN A 69 13.33 11.92 -1.41
C ASN A 69 13.93 11.71 -0.02
N ASP A 70 14.39 12.81 0.60
CA ASP A 70 15.05 12.77 1.92
C ASP A 70 14.05 12.73 3.10
N TYR A 71 12.74 12.50 2.84
CA TYR A 71 11.72 12.39 3.88
C TYR A 71 11.59 10.97 4.45
N ILE A 72 12.19 9.99 3.79
CA ILE A 72 12.26 8.57 4.16
C ILE A 72 13.72 8.15 4.27
#